data_AF-V6S839-F1
#
_entry.id   AF-V6S839-F1
#
_cell.length_a   1.000
_cell.length_b   1.000
_cell.length_c   1.000
_cell.angle_alpha   90.00
_cell.angle_beta   90.00
_cell.angle_gamma   90.00
#
_symmetry.space_group_name_H-M   'P 1'
#
loop_
_entity.id
_entity.type
_entity.pdbx_description
1 polymer ?
#
loop_
_entity_poly.entity_id
_entity_poly.type
_entity_poly.pdbx_seq_one_letter_code
_entity_poly.pdbx_strand_id
1 'polypeptide(L)' 'MEPITKRMIKTFFISGLIYAGLMAGDDYIGGNGFRLWRFILHASVFGLLMAFLFRYNFKKNESSKEDKN' A
#
# COMPACT_ATOMS: atom_id res chain seq x y z
N MET A 1 -9.97 -0.18 -21.27
CA MET A 1 -9.04 0.15 -20.16
C MET A 1 -8.25 -1.10 -19.83
N GLU A 2 -6.94 -1.06 -20.06
CA GLU A 2 -6.02 -2.18 -19.80
C GLU A 2 -6.25 -2.82 -18.41
N PRO A 3 -6.22 -4.17 -18.29
CA PRO A 3 -6.52 -4.87 -17.03
C PRO A 3 -5.52 -4.55 -15.91
N ILE A 4 -4.29 -4.19 -16.27
CA ILE A 4 -3.23 -3.77 -15.35
C ILE A 4 -3.58 -2.45 -14.67
N THR A 5 -4.08 -1.46 -15.43
CA THR A 5 -4.42 -0.13 -14.91
C THR A 5 -5.54 -0.20 -13.88
N LYS A 6 -6.59 -1.01 -14.13
CA LYS A 6 -7.68 -1.21 -13.15
C LYS A 6 -7.20 -1.85 -11.84
N ARG A 7 -6.27 -2.82 -11.92
CA ARG A 7 -5.72 -3.51 -10.73
C ARG A 7 -4.80 -2.59 -9.93
N MET A 8 -3.99 -1.77 -10.61
CA MET A 8 -3.18 -0.74 -9.96
C MET A 8 -4.05 0.30 -9.26
N ILE A 9 -5.09 0.82 -9.92
CA ILE A 9 -6.00 1.81 -9.32
C ILE A 9 -6.67 1.24 -8.05
N LYS A 10 -7.21 0.01 -8.08
CA LYS A 10 -7.78 -0.63 -6.88
C LYS A 10 -6.74 -0.76 -5.76
N THR A 11 -5.53 -1.15 -6.11
CA THR A 11 -4.45 -1.35 -5.13
C THR A 11 -4.07 -0.02 -4.50
N PHE A 12 -3.87 1.03 -5.31
CA PHE A 12 -3.64 2.40 -4.84
C PHE A 12 -4.78 2.95 -3.99
N PHE A 13 -6.03 2.63 -4.34
CA PHE A 13 -7.19 3.10 -3.59
C PHE A 13 -7.28 2.45 -2.21
N ILE A 14 -7.13 1.12 -2.12
CA ILE A 14 -7.11 0.39 -0.85
C ILE A 14 -5.92 0.83 0.01
N SER A 15 -4.76 1.03 -0.62
CA SER A 15 -3.55 1.57 0.00
C SER A 15 -3.78 2.92 0.67
N GLY A 16 -4.34 3.87 -0.10
CA GLY A 16 -4.64 5.22 0.37
C GLY A 16 -5.68 5.22 1.47
N LEU A 17 -6.68 4.32 1.41
CA LEU A 17 -7.70 4.20 2.44
C LEU A 17 -7.12 3.70 3.78
N ILE A 18 -6.25 2.69 3.73
CA ILE A 18 -5.54 2.17 4.91
C ILE A 18 -4.65 3.27 5.50
N TYR A 19 -3.91 3.98 4.65
CA TYR A 19 -3.04 5.08 5.09
C TYR A 19 -3.82 6.19 5.77
N ALA A 20 -4.93 6.63 5.16
CA ALA A 20 -5.81 7.65 5.73
C ALA A 20 -6.45 7.20 7.05
N GLY A 21 -6.89 5.94 7.14
CA GLY A 21 -7.45 5.36 8.37
C GLY A 21 -6.44 5.28 9.50
N LEU A 22 -5.21 4.84 9.21
CA LEU A 22 -4.12 4.85 10.17
C LEU A 22 -3.84 6.27 10.65
N MET A 23 -3.73 7.22 9.73
CA MET A 23 -3.42 8.60 10.06
C MET A 23 -4.54 9.28 10.86
N ALA A 24 -5.81 8.99 10.56
CA ALA A 24 -6.96 9.47 11.33
C ALA A 24 -7.02 8.85 12.73
N GLY A 25 -6.74 7.54 12.86
CA GLY A 25 -6.68 6.87 14.16
C GLY A 25 -5.49 7.35 15.00
N ASP A 26 -4.37 7.63 14.36
CA ASP A 26 -3.14 8.13 14.98
C ASP A 26 -3.35 9.53 15.58
N ASP A 27 -4.11 10.39 14.88
CA ASP A 27 -4.57 11.71 15.35
C ASP A 27 -5.58 11.57 16.51
N TYR A 28 -6.52 10.63 16.40
CA TYR A 28 -7.55 10.38 17.42
C TYR A 28 -6.97 9.89 18.76
N ILE A 29 -5.96 9.03 18.72
CA ILE A 29 -5.30 8.47 19.91
C ILE A 29 -4.22 9.42 20.46
N GLY A 30 -3.53 10.13 19.56
CA GLY A 30 -2.33 10.88 19.92
C GLY A 30 -2.59 12.19 20.64
N GLY A 31 -3.71 12.88 20.38
CA GLY A 31 -4.06 14.19 20.96
C GLY A 31 -3.06 15.34 20.71
N ASN A 32 -1.87 15.02 20.20
CA ASN A 32 -0.78 15.91 19.86
C ASN A 32 -0.80 16.13 18.36
N GLY A 33 -1.15 17.35 17.93
CA GLY A 33 -1.30 17.71 16.52
C GLY A 33 -0.13 17.27 15.62
N PHE A 34 -0.45 17.02 14.35
CA PHE A 34 0.41 16.59 13.24
C PHE A 34 1.93 16.51 13.53
N ARG A 35 2.42 15.32 13.91
CA ARG A 35 3.86 15.07 14.11
C ARG A 35 4.49 14.45 12.87
N LEU A 36 5.28 15.24 12.15
CA LEU A 36 5.97 14.86 10.91
C LEU A 36 6.75 13.54 11.01
N TRP A 37 7.37 13.25 12.15
CA TRP A 37 8.14 12.01 12.38
C TRP A 37 7.27 10.75 12.34
N ARG A 38 6.01 10.85 12.82
CA ARG A 38 5.05 9.73 12.86
C ARG A 38 4.53 9.42 11.45
N PHE A 39 4.39 10.46 10.63
CA PHE A 39 4.10 10.33 9.20
C PHE A 39 5.24 9.64 8.44
N ILE A 40 6.49 10.02 8.71
CA ILE A 40 7.66 9.41 8.06
C ILE A 40 7.75 7.92 8.41
N LEU A 41 7.53 7.53 9.67
CA LEU A 41 7.49 6.12 10.06
C LEU A 41 6.36 5.36 9.36
N HIS A 42 5.14 5.92 9.31
CA HIS A 42 4.02 5.30 8.62
C HIS A 42 4.25 5.17 7.12
N ALA A 43 4.77 6.22 6.47
CA ALA A 43 5.10 6.22 5.05
C ALA A 43 6.22 5.21 4.73
N SER A 44 7.24 5.09 5.60
CA SER A 44 8.30 4.09 5.44
C SER A 44 7.78 2.67 5.60
N VAL A 45 6.99 2.38 6.63
CA VAL A 45 6.39 1.04 6.83
C VAL A 45 5.46 0.70 5.68
N PHE A 46 4.59 1.64 5.29
CA PHE A 46 3.65 1.46 4.19
C PHE A 46 4.37 1.24 2.85
N GLY A 47 5.39 2.05 2.56
CA GLY A 47 6.21 1.94 1.36
C GLY A 47 6.99 0.61 1.30
N LEU A 48 7.55 0.16 2.42
CA LEU A 48 8.20 -1.15 2.52
C LEU A 48 7.22 -2.30 2.29
N LEU A 49 6.04 -2.23 2.91
CA LEU A 49 5.00 -3.25 2.76
C LEU A 49 4.51 -3.31 1.32
N MET A 50 4.27 -2.15 0.67
CA MET A 50 3.86 -2.13 -0.73
C MET A 50 4.97 -2.55 -1.67
N ALA A 51 6.22 -2.18 -1.44
CA ALA A 51 7.35 -2.67 -2.24
C ALA A 51 7.51 -4.19 -2.12
N PHE A 52 7.34 -4.72 -0.91
CA PHE A 52 7.38 -6.16 -0.66
C PHE A 52 6.21 -6.89 -1.32
N LEU A 53 4.98 -6.40 -1.13
CA LEU A 53 3.78 -6.96 -1.74
C LEU A 53 3.82 -6.87 -3.27
N PHE A 54 4.31 -5.75 -3.82
CA PHE A 54 4.49 -5.57 -5.25
C PHE A 54 5.50 -6.58 -5.79
N ARG A 55 6.66 -6.74 -5.14
CA ARG A 55 7.68 -7.73 -5.54
C ARG A 55 7.18 -9.17 -5.44
N TYR A 56 6.43 -9.50 -4.39
CA TYR A 56 5.86 -10.84 -4.19
C TYR A 56 4.74 -11.14 -5.20
N ASN A 57 3.86 -10.17 -5.46
CA ASN A 57 2.82 -10.31 -6.47
C ASN A 57 3.41 -10.32 -7.88
N PHE A 58 4.43 -9.53 -8.18
CA PHE A 58 5.08 -9.50 -9.49
C PHE A 58 5.70 -10.86 -9.83
N LYS A 59 6.48 -11.42 -8.90
CA LYS A 59 7.07 -12.76 -9.04
C LYS A 59 5.99 -13.85 -9.20
N LYS A 60 4.88 -13.77 -8.44
CA LYS A 60 3.79 -14.74 -8.52
C LYS A 60 2.97 -14.63 -9.82
N ASN A 61 2.79 -13.42 -10.37
CA ASN A 61 2.09 -13.24 -11.65
C ASN A 61 2.95 -13.66 -12.88
N GLU A 62 4.27 -13.75 -12.75
CA GLU A 62 5.14 -14.40 -13.76
C GLU A 62 5.00 -15.93 -13.70
N SER A 63 5.07 -16.53 -12.52
CA SER A 63 4.92 -17.99 -12.36
C SER A 63 3.52 -18.50 -12.74
N SER A 64 2.47 -17.71 -12.52
CA SER A 64 1.10 -18.07 -12.94
C SER A 64 0.81 -17.85 -14.43
N LYS A 65 1.75 -17.24 -15.19
CA LYS A 65 1.69 -17.21 -16.67
C LYS A 65 2.43 -18.39 -17.30
N GLU A 66 3.47 -18.91 -16.65
CA GLU A 66 4.18 -20.13 -17.09
C GLU A 66 3.37 -21.41 -16.84
N ASP A 67 2.59 -21.50 -15.77
CA ASP A 67 1.79 -22.70 -15.44
C ASP A 67 0.51 -22.87 -16.33
N LYS A 68 0.30 -21.97 -17.30
CA LYS A 68 -0.86 -21.99 -18.21
C LYS A 68 -0.50 -22.07 -19.69
N ASN A 69 0.76 -22.38 -20.04
CA ASN A 69 1.17 -22.58 -21.44
C ASN A 69 1.65 -24.01 -21.69
#